data_AF-A0A2M7M5G6-F1
#
_entry.id   AF-A0A2M7M5G6-F1
#
_cell.length_a   1.000
_cell.length_b   1.000
_cell.length_c   1.000
_cell.angle_alpha   90.00
_cell.angle_beta   90.00
_cell.angle_gamma   90.00
#
_symmetry.space_group_name_H-M   'P 1'
#
loop_
_entity.id
_entity.type
_entity.pdbx_description
1 polymer ?
#
loop_
_entity_poly.entity_id
_entity_poly.type
_entity_poly.pdbx_seq_one_letter_code
_entity_poly.pdbx_strand_id
1 'polypeptide(L)'
;MHYDGSTTTYTYSYNNLNQLTNRTDGATTTTYTYNGNNQLISVTPSPLAGEEGGEGEILSSFAYTYDLVGNRTTVKEADGSVVTYAYDSLYRLTNEVRIGTQPYNYAYSYDSVGNRLTKEGVGLKEAYSYNENNQLTIRTVEYLAKELLPPGLKGLPPGFSKGEKEGWEGKGHPPGWEKGKKKGWPEGVIPETYLISYSYDDNGNLIKEEKTSEATNLKFTTTFNYNFENRLIKVATTTGIECMIPIWKFHPAIPPRPS
;
A
#
# COMPACT_ATOMS: atom_id res chain seq x y z
N MET A 1 12.90 -30.20 29.34
CA MET A 1 12.02 -29.26 28.63
C MET A 1 10.64 -29.89 28.59
N HIS A 2 9.69 -29.40 29.37
CA HIS A 2 8.30 -29.83 29.28
C HIS A 2 7.68 -29.12 28.07
N TYR A 3 7.38 -29.88 27.03
CA TYR A 3 6.38 -29.47 26.05
C TYR A 3 5.04 -29.64 26.75
N ASP A 4 4.37 -28.56 27.14
CA ASP A 4 2.96 -28.64 27.41
C ASP A 4 2.30 -28.91 26.06
N GLY A 5 1.79 -30.12 25.86
CA GLY A 5 1.10 -30.50 24.63
C GLY A 5 -0.22 -29.76 24.51
N SER A 6 -0.19 -28.43 24.36
CA SER A 6 -1.36 -27.62 24.13
C SER A 6 -1.96 -28.07 22.80
N THR A 7 -3.07 -28.78 22.91
CA THR A 7 -3.83 -29.25 21.77
C THR A 7 -4.76 -28.10 21.38
N THR A 8 -4.42 -27.34 20.36
CA THR A 8 -5.36 -26.39 19.76
C THR A 8 -6.45 -27.18 19.05
N THR A 9 -7.65 -27.17 19.62
CA THR A 9 -8.81 -27.81 19.01
C THR A 9 -9.47 -26.84 18.04
N TYR A 10 -9.69 -27.31 16.81
CA TYR A 10 -10.45 -26.58 15.80
C TYR A 10 -11.80 -27.25 15.61
N THR A 11 -12.89 -26.48 15.67
CA THR A 11 -14.23 -26.99 15.34
C THR A 11 -14.83 -26.20 14.19
N TYR A 12 -15.60 -26.89 13.36
CA TYR A 12 -16.25 -26.32 12.19
C TYR A 12 -17.71 -26.75 12.18
N SER A 13 -18.61 -25.83 11.84
CA SER A 13 -20.03 -26.14 11.59
C SER A 13 -20.43 -25.62 10.22
N TYR A 14 -21.39 -26.30 9.60
CA TYR A 14 -21.84 -25.99 8.25
C TYR A 14 -23.37 -25.94 8.19
N ASN A 15 -23.91 -25.16 7.26
CA ASN A 15 -25.33 -25.20 6.91
C ASN A 15 -25.64 -26.36 5.95
N ASN A 16 -26.92 -26.53 5.58
CA ASN A 16 -27.37 -27.60 4.67
C ASN A 16 -26.82 -27.47 3.23
N LEU A 17 -26.20 -26.34 2.88
CA LEU A 17 -25.52 -26.12 1.60
C LEU A 17 -24.00 -26.34 1.71
N ASN A 18 -23.54 -26.93 2.82
CA ASN A 18 -22.12 -27.15 3.14
C ASN A 18 -21.28 -25.87 3.21
N GLN A 19 -21.91 -24.74 3.54
CA GLN A 19 -21.20 -23.48 3.77
C GLN A 19 -20.85 -23.37 5.25
N LEU A 20 -19.60 -22.95 5.53
CA LEU A 20 -19.07 -22.79 6.89
C LEU A 20 -19.89 -21.75 7.65
N THR A 21 -20.50 -22.09 8.79
CA THR A 21 -21.26 -21.16 9.63
C THR A 21 -20.52 -20.78 10.91
N ASN A 22 -19.67 -21.67 11.44
CA ASN A 22 -18.85 -21.40 12.60
C ASN A 22 -17.47 -22.03 12.46
N ARG A 23 -16.44 -21.31 12.88
CA ARG A 23 -15.10 -21.85 13.12
C ARG A 23 -14.63 -21.44 14.51
N THR A 24 -14.30 -22.40 15.35
CA THR A 24 -13.63 -22.13 16.62
C THR A 24 -12.16 -22.50 16.49
N ASP A 25 -11.29 -21.59 16.90
CA ASP A 25 -9.83 -21.76 16.99
C ASP A 25 -9.39 -21.25 18.37
N GLY A 26 -9.05 -22.20 19.26
CA GLY A 26 -8.78 -21.90 20.66
C GLY A 26 -9.95 -21.16 21.33
N ALA A 27 -9.68 -19.99 21.89
CA ALA A 27 -10.66 -19.17 22.62
C ALA A 27 -11.48 -18.22 21.72
N THR A 28 -11.43 -18.35 20.39
CA THR A 28 -12.18 -17.49 19.46
C THR A 28 -13.13 -18.31 18.61
N THR A 29 -14.39 -17.88 18.53
CA THR A 29 -15.37 -18.41 17.56
C THR A 29 -15.67 -17.36 16.51
N THR A 30 -15.56 -17.72 15.24
CA THR A 30 -15.94 -16.88 14.10
C THR A 30 -17.25 -17.38 13.50
N THR A 31 -18.27 -16.53 13.51
CA THR A 31 -19.58 -16.81 12.88
C THR A 31 -19.62 -16.25 11.47
N TYR A 32 -20.20 -17.01 10.55
CA TYR A 32 -20.38 -16.67 9.14
C TYR A 32 -21.87 -16.78 8.77
N THR A 33 -22.41 -15.79 8.05
CA THR A 33 -23.80 -15.82 7.56
C THR A 33 -23.86 -15.52 6.08
N TYR A 34 -24.88 -16.07 5.41
CA TYR A 34 -25.04 -16.00 3.95
C TYR A 34 -26.44 -15.50 3.59
N ASN A 35 -26.55 -14.80 2.46
CA ASN A 35 -27.85 -14.45 1.89
C ASN A 35 -28.42 -15.60 1.04
N GLY A 36 -29.63 -15.41 0.49
CA GLY A 36 -30.30 -16.39 -0.38
C GLY A 36 -29.60 -16.67 -1.72
N ASN A 37 -28.63 -15.84 -2.11
CA ASN A 37 -27.78 -16.05 -3.29
C ASN A 37 -26.47 -16.78 -2.93
N ASN A 38 -26.38 -17.35 -1.72
CA ASN A 38 -25.20 -18.05 -1.20
C ASN A 38 -23.96 -17.16 -1.04
N GLN A 39 -24.14 -15.83 -0.96
CA GLN A 39 -23.05 -14.88 -0.75
C GLN A 39 -22.86 -14.61 0.74
N LEU A 40 -21.61 -14.58 1.20
CA LEU A 40 -21.24 -14.27 2.58
C LEU A 40 -21.64 -12.83 2.92
N ILE A 41 -22.49 -12.60 3.91
CA ILE A 41 -22.97 -11.26 4.31
C ILE A 41 -22.51 -10.82 5.70
N SER A 42 -21.98 -11.72 6.54
CA SER A 42 -21.35 -11.33 7.80
C SER A 42 -20.23 -12.28 8.20
N VAL A 43 -19.15 -11.70 8.74
CA VAL A 43 -18.09 -12.40 9.48
C VAL A 43 -17.95 -11.73 10.84
N THR A 44 -18.07 -12.50 11.92
CA THR A 44 -18.07 -11.97 13.28
C THR A 44 -17.26 -12.87 14.21
N PRO A 45 -15.98 -12.55 14.45
CA PRO A 45 -15.19 -13.14 15.52
C PRO A 45 -15.62 -12.63 16.89
N SER A 46 -15.83 -13.54 17.83
CA SER A 46 -16.12 -13.30 19.24
C SER A 46 -15.29 -14.25 20.11
N PRO A 47 -15.08 -13.95 21.41
CA PRO A 47 -14.61 -14.94 22.36
C PRO A 47 -15.49 -16.19 22.35
N LEU A 48 -14.89 -17.34 22.65
CA LEU A 48 -15.61 -18.59 22.85
C LEU A 48 -16.52 -18.45 24.07
N ALA A 49 -17.75 -18.95 23.95
CA ALA A 49 -18.72 -18.98 25.03
C ALA A 49 -18.14 -19.64 26.30
N GLY A 50 -18.13 -18.91 27.41
CA GLY A 50 -17.65 -19.40 28.72
C GLY A 50 -16.20 -19.03 29.09
N GLU A 51 -15.44 -18.39 28.20
CA GLU A 51 -14.14 -17.78 28.53
C GLU A 51 -14.31 -16.35 29.11
N GLU A 52 -13.34 -15.85 29.89
CA GLU A 52 -13.32 -14.46 30.40
C GLU A 52 -13.41 -13.48 29.21
N GLY A 53 -14.49 -12.68 29.15
CA GLY A 53 -14.86 -11.86 27.98
C GLY A 53 -16.31 -12.09 27.52
N GLY A 54 -16.93 -13.20 27.93
CA GLY A 54 -18.38 -13.41 27.85
C GLY A 54 -18.91 -13.66 26.43
N GLU A 55 -19.96 -14.48 26.35
CA GLU A 55 -20.78 -14.57 25.14
C GLU A 55 -21.24 -13.17 24.70
N GLY A 56 -20.91 -12.78 23.47
CA GLY A 56 -21.45 -11.56 22.84
C GLY A 56 -20.47 -10.39 22.67
N GLU A 57 -19.24 -10.46 23.20
CA GLU A 57 -18.22 -9.48 22.82
C GLU A 57 -17.80 -9.70 21.35
N ILE A 58 -17.89 -8.64 20.55
CA ILE A 58 -17.47 -8.66 19.14
C ILE A 58 -16.05 -8.12 19.06
N LEU A 59 -15.09 -8.99 18.71
CA LEU A 59 -13.68 -8.60 18.52
C LEU A 59 -13.52 -7.79 17.23
N SER A 60 -14.28 -8.16 16.21
CA SER A 60 -14.44 -7.43 14.95
C SER A 60 -15.73 -7.90 14.26
N SER A 61 -16.23 -7.13 13.31
CA SER A 61 -17.36 -7.54 12.48
C SER A 61 -17.25 -6.94 11.11
N PHE A 62 -17.64 -7.70 10.10
CA PHE A 62 -17.68 -7.25 8.72
C PHE A 62 -19.01 -7.65 8.11
N ALA A 63 -19.89 -6.68 7.86
CA ALA A 63 -21.16 -6.91 7.19
C ALA A 63 -21.08 -6.44 5.73
N TYR A 64 -21.41 -7.33 4.79
CA TYR A 64 -21.22 -7.11 3.36
C TYR A 64 -22.57 -6.90 2.65
N THR A 65 -22.58 -6.01 1.66
CA THR A 65 -23.67 -5.92 0.68
C THR A 65 -23.13 -6.09 -0.72
N TYR A 66 -24.00 -6.49 -1.65
CA TYR A 66 -23.65 -6.84 -3.02
C TYR A 66 -24.62 -6.21 -4.01
N ASP A 67 -24.15 -5.93 -5.22
CA ASP A 67 -25.01 -5.62 -6.36
C ASP A 67 -25.64 -6.90 -6.95
N LEU A 68 -26.45 -6.73 -8.00
CA LEU A 68 -27.19 -7.84 -8.64
C LEU A 68 -26.30 -8.87 -9.35
N VAL A 69 -25.08 -8.48 -9.73
CA VAL A 69 -24.13 -9.38 -10.41
C VAL A 69 -23.11 -9.98 -9.44
N GLY A 70 -23.18 -9.59 -8.16
CA GLY A 70 -22.41 -10.14 -7.06
C GLY A 70 -21.12 -9.40 -6.74
N ASN A 71 -20.93 -8.18 -7.23
CA ASN A 71 -19.85 -7.31 -6.75
C ASN A 71 -20.20 -6.78 -5.36
N ARG A 72 -19.23 -6.74 -4.45
CA ARG A 72 -19.43 -6.20 -3.11
C ARG A 72 -19.57 -4.68 -3.18
N THR A 73 -20.67 -4.11 -2.72
CA THR A 73 -20.89 -2.66 -2.76
C THR A 73 -20.53 -1.98 -1.44
N THR A 74 -20.68 -2.67 -0.30
CA THR A 74 -20.27 -2.12 1.01
C THR A 74 -19.65 -3.15 1.95
N VAL A 75 -18.85 -2.65 2.89
CA VAL A 75 -18.45 -3.33 4.14
C VAL A 75 -18.78 -2.39 5.28
N LYS A 76 -19.55 -2.86 6.27
CA LYS A 76 -19.70 -2.16 7.56
C LYS A 76 -18.88 -2.87 8.62
N GLU A 77 -18.04 -2.12 9.32
CA GLU A 77 -17.13 -2.63 10.33
C GLU A 77 -17.65 -2.44 11.76
N ALA A 78 -17.05 -3.14 12.73
CA ALA A 78 -17.46 -3.11 14.15
C ALA A 78 -17.35 -1.70 14.76
N ASP A 79 -16.38 -0.90 14.33
CA ASP A 79 -16.18 0.48 14.79
C ASP A 79 -17.17 1.48 14.16
N GLY A 80 -18.12 0.99 13.35
CA GLY A 80 -19.08 1.80 12.61
C GLY A 80 -18.55 2.38 11.30
N SER A 81 -17.28 2.15 10.96
CA SER A 81 -16.73 2.54 9.66
C SER A 81 -17.46 1.82 8.53
N VAL A 82 -17.57 2.50 7.39
CA VAL A 82 -18.20 1.95 6.18
C VAL A 82 -17.24 2.12 5.02
N VAL A 83 -16.94 1.02 4.35
CA VAL A 83 -16.24 1.02 3.07
C VAL A 83 -17.27 0.83 1.95
N THR A 84 -17.19 1.64 0.91
CA THR A 84 -18.02 1.57 -0.28
C THR A 84 -17.16 1.32 -1.51
N TYR A 85 -17.69 0.53 -2.44
CA TYR A 85 -16.98 0.12 -3.65
C TYR A 85 -17.82 0.50 -4.88
N ALA A 86 -17.16 1.07 -5.89
CA ALA A 86 -17.77 1.33 -7.19
C ALA A 86 -17.04 0.55 -8.28
N TYR A 87 -17.77 0.18 -9.33
CA TYR A 87 -17.27 -0.65 -10.41
C TYR A 87 -17.58 -0.02 -11.76
N ASP A 88 -16.75 -0.30 -12.76
CA ASP A 88 -17.09 -0.04 -14.15
C ASP A 88 -18.03 -1.12 -14.73
N SER A 89 -18.45 -0.94 -15.97
CA SER A 89 -19.31 -1.89 -16.69
C SER A 89 -18.69 -3.27 -16.94
N LEU A 90 -17.38 -3.42 -16.72
CA LEU A 90 -16.67 -4.70 -16.79
C LEU A 90 -16.45 -5.30 -15.39
N TYR A 91 -17.13 -4.75 -14.37
CA TYR A 91 -17.09 -5.20 -12.98
C TYR A 91 -15.70 -5.06 -12.33
N ARG A 92 -14.91 -4.10 -12.79
CA ARG A 92 -13.60 -3.78 -12.22
C ARG A 92 -13.74 -2.63 -11.23
N LEU A 93 -13.11 -2.76 -10.06
CA LEU A 93 -13.17 -1.78 -8.99
C LEU A 93 -12.58 -0.44 -9.44
N THR A 94 -13.39 0.62 -9.53
CA THR A 94 -12.95 1.96 -9.90
C THR A 94 -12.77 2.89 -8.70
N ASN A 95 -13.42 2.60 -7.58
CA ASN A 95 -13.36 3.45 -6.40
C ASN A 95 -13.58 2.66 -5.12
N GLU A 96 -12.80 2.97 -4.08
CA GLU A 96 -12.92 2.40 -2.73
C GLU A 96 -12.84 3.55 -1.72
N VAL A 97 -13.94 3.77 -0.99
CA VAL A 97 -14.05 4.88 -0.03
C VAL A 97 -14.41 4.35 1.33
N ARG A 98 -13.57 4.66 2.32
CA ARG A 98 -13.85 4.43 3.73
C ARG A 98 -14.22 5.72 4.42
N ILE A 99 -15.38 5.72 5.08
CA ILE A 99 -15.81 6.73 6.04
C ILE A 99 -15.76 6.15 7.45
N GLY A 100 -15.54 6.99 8.46
CA GLY A 100 -15.40 6.58 9.86
C GLY A 100 -13.95 6.70 10.34
N THR A 101 -13.48 5.71 11.09
CA THR A 101 -12.11 5.67 11.62
C THR A 101 -11.12 5.51 10.47
N GLN A 102 -10.06 6.33 10.45
CA GLN A 102 -9.01 6.30 9.42
C GLN A 102 -9.59 6.36 7.99
N PRO A 103 -10.28 7.46 7.63
CA PRO A 103 -10.95 7.56 6.35
C PRO A 103 -9.94 7.58 5.21
N TYR A 104 -10.32 6.99 4.07
CA TYR A 104 -9.53 7.02 2.85
C TYR A 104 -10.43 7.01 1.62
N ASN A 105 -9.85 7.38 0.50
CA ASN A 105 -10.48 7.29 -0.81
C ASN A 105 -9.40 6.90 -1.82
N TYR A 106 -9.60 5.78 -2.51
CA TYR A 106 -8.77 5.34 -3.62
C TYR A 106 -9.59 5.23 -4.90
N ALA A 107 -9.07 5.80 -5.98
CA ALA A 107 -9.57 5.65 -7.33
C ALA A 107 -8.62 4.76 -8.16
N TYR A 108 -9.18 4.01 -9.10
CA TYR A 108 -8.47 3.08 -9.98
C TYR A 108 -8.93 3.27 -11.42
N SER A 109 -8.00 3.11 -12.36
CA SER A 109 -8.30 3.08 -13.79
C SER A 109 -7.64 1.87 -14.45
N TYR A 110 -8.15 1.49 -15.62
CA TYR A 110 -7.74 0.29 -16.34
C TYR A 110 -7.70 0.53 -17.85
N ASP A 111 -6.86 -0.22 -18.54
CA ASP A 111 -6.91 -0.30 -19.99
C ASP A 111 -8.07 -1.21 -20.47
N SER A 112 -8.18 -1.43 -21.77
CA SER A 112 -9.26 -2.25 -22.36
C SER A 112 -9.16 -3.75 -22.07
N VAL A 113 -7.98 -4.24 -21.70
CA VAL A 113 -7.72 -5.68 -21.44
C VAL A 113 -7.69 -6.02 -19.95
N GLY A 114 -7.83 -5.02 -19.07
CA GLY A 114 -7.97 -5.20 -17.64
C GLY A 114 -6.71 -4.93 -16.83
N ASN A 115 -5.65 -4.43 -17.45
CA ASN A 115 -4.47 -4.00 -16.70
C ASN A 115 -4.79 -2.68 -16.00
N ARG A 116 -4.40 -2.54 -14.73
CA ARG A 116 -4.61 -1.31 -13.96
C ARG A 116 -3.65 -0.23 -14.47
N LEU A 117 -4.15 0.92 -14.88
CA LEU A 117 -3.33 2.05 -15.31
C LEU A 117 -2.96 2.99 -14.16
N THR A 118 -3.88 3.22 -13.23
CA THR A 118 -3.64 4.09 -12.07
C THR A 118 -4.22 3.55 -10.77
N LYS A 119 -3.60 3.96 -9.65
CA LYS A 119 -4.15 3.90 -8.29
C LYS A 119 -3.82 5.20 -7.59
N GLU A 120 -4.82 5.98 -7.21
CA GLU A 120 -4.62 7.30 -6.63
C GLU A 120 -5.50 7.50 -5.41
N GLY A 121 -4.97 8.12 -4.36
CA GLY A 121 -5.71 8.35 -3.13
C GLY A 121 -4.81 8.56 -1.92
N VAL A 122 -5.27 9.34 -0.93
CA VAL A 122 -4.56 9.54 0.35
C VAL A 122 -3.07 9.88 0.19
N GLY A 123 -2.76 10.92 -0.60
CA GLY A 123 -1.38 11.33 -0.82
C GLY A 123 -0.51 10.31 -1.57
N LEU A 124 -1.11 9.33 -2.24
CA LEU A 124 -0.45 8.35 -3.11
C LEU A 124 -0.95 8.53 -4.54
N LYS A 125 -0.02 8.54 -5.49
CA LYS A 125 -0.32 8.32 -6.91
C LYS A 125 0.56 7.22 -7.45
N GLU A 126 -0.07 6.22 -8.04
CA GLU A 126 0.63 5.17 -8.77
C GLU A 126 0.16 5.12 -10.22
N ALA A 127 1.11 4.95 -11.12
CA ALA A 127 0.87 4.70 -12.54
C ALA A 127 1.59 3.41 -12.95
N TYR A 128 0.99 2.67 -13.88
CA TYR A 128 1.52 1.39 -14.34
C TYR A 128 1.54 1.36 -15.87
N SER A 129 2.55 0.71 -16.44
CA SER A 129 2.67 0.47 -17.88
C SER A 129 2.96 -1.00 -18.13
N TYR A 130 2.51 -1.51 -19.27
CA TYR A 130 2.57 -2.93 -19.60
C TYR A 130 3.15 -3.10 -21.01
N ASN A 131 3.76 -4.26 -21.27
CA ASN A 131 4.13 -4.66 -22.62
C ASN A 131 2.95 -5.36 -23.34
N GLU A 132 3.17 -5.77 -24.58
CA GLU A 132 2.17 -6.45 -25.42
C GLU A 132 1.70 -7.80 -24.85
N ASN A 133 2.47 -8.41 -23.95
CA ASN A 133 2.12 -9.65 -23.25
C ASN A 133 1.35 -9.40 -21.93
N ASN A 134 0.90 -8.16 -21.69
CA ASN A 134 0.25 -7.72 -20.44
C ASN A 134 1.12 -7.89 -19.18
N GLN A 135 2.45 -7.85 -19.35
CA GLN A 135 3.38 -7.88 -18.23
C GLN A 135 3.72 -6.45 -17.81
N LEU A 136 3.70 -6.17 -16.51
CA LEU A 136 4.01 -4.86 -15.94
C LEU A 136 5.46 -4.49 -16.26
N THR A 137 5.72 -3.41 -16.98
CA THR A 137 7.08 -2.95 -17.32
C THR A 137 7.55 -1.80 -16.46
N ILE A 138 6.63 -0.90 -16.07
CA ILE A 138 6.93 0.28 -15.26
C ILE A 138 5.84 0.47 -14.22
N ARG A 139 6.25 0.80 -12.99
CA ARG A 139 5.40 1.36 -11.95
C ARG A 139 6.03 2.64 -11.42
N THR A 140 5.30 3.74 -11.46
CA THR A 140 5.68 4.99 -10.79
C THR A 140 4.90 5.11 -9.50
N VAL A 141 5.55 5.48 -8.40
CA VAL A 141 4.92 5.72 -7.10
C VAL A 141 5.32 7.09 -6.60
N GLU A 142 4.36 8.01 -6.51
CA GLU A 142 4.56 9.35 -5.98
C GLU A 142 3.84 9.47 -4.63
N TYR A 143 4.59 9.85 -3.59
CA TYR A 143 4.06 10.22 -2.29
C TYR A 143 3.95 11.73 -2.20
N LEU A 144 2.73 12.26 -2.07
CA LEU A 144 2.47 13.69 -1.97
C LEU A 144 2.75 14.23 -0.57
N ALA A 145 3.27 15.46 -0.49
CA ALA A 145 3.66 16.12 0.74
C ALA A 145 2.46 16.44 1.67
N LYS A 146 2.24 15.56 2.65
CA LYS A 146 1.73 15.76 4.03
C LYS A 146 0.40 16.50 4.33
N GLU A 147 -0.30 17.16 3.41
CA GLU A 147 -1.60 17.78 3.77
C GLU A 147 -2.79 16.80 3.77
N LEU A 148 -2.55 15.52 3.42
CA LEU A 148 -3.61 14.51 3.26
C LEU A 148 -3.39 13.20 4.05
N LEU A 149 -2.44 13.13 4.98
CA LEU A 149 -2.38 11.97 5.88
C LEU A 149 -3.52 12.08 6.91
N PRO A 150 -4.50 11.15 6.93
CA PRO A 150 -5.54 11.17 7.94
C PRO A 150 -4.90 11.09 9.33
N PRO A 151 -5.48 11.77 10.34
CA PRO A 151 -5.04 11.58 11.72
C PRO A 151 -5.13 10.08 12.07
N GLY A 152 -4.00 9.42 12.34
CA GLY A 152 -3.98 8.04 12.87
C GLY A 152 -3.02 7.04 12.22
N LEU A 153 -2.40 7.33 11.07
CA LEU A 153 -1.38 6.43 10.50
C LEU A 153 -0.06 6.54 11.30
N LYS A 154 0.13 5.66 12.29
CA LYS A 154 1.41 5.46 12.99
C LYS A 154 2.31 4.56 12.14
N GLY A 155 3.17 5.18 11.33
CA GLY A 155 4.18 4.47 10.55
C GLY A 155 4.50 5.23 9.29
N LEU A 156 5.50 6.10 9.34
CA LEU A 156 6.07 6.62 8.11
C LEU A 156 6.84 5.46 7.41
N PRO A 157 6.85 5.39 6.07
CA PRO A 157 7.69 4.44 5.36
C PRO A 157 9.17 4.55 5.78
N PRO A 158 9.96 3.48 5.65
CA PRO A 158 11.41 3.55 5.83
C PRO A 158 12.01 4.64 4.94
N GLY A 159 12.69 5.63 5.53
CA GLY A 159 13.26 6.79 4.81
C GLY A 159 12.74 8.16 5.30
N PHE A 160 11.63 8.17 6.04
CA PHE A 160 11.05 9.38 6.61
C PHE A 160 11.52 9.54 8.07
N SER A 161 12.43 10.47 8.35
CA SER A 161 12.85 10.79 9.72
C SER A 161 12.08 12.00 10.28
N LYS A 162 11.71 11.92 11.56
CA LYS A 162 11.37 13.09 12.38
C LYS A 162 12.71 13.71 12.81
N GLY A 163 13.22 14.67 12.04
CA GLY A 163 14.49 15.33 12.36
C GLY A 163 14.27 16.57 13.22
N GLU A 164 14.52 16.48 14.52
CA GLU A 164 14.84 17.68 15.32
C GLU A 164 16.27 18.11 14.97
N LYS A 165 16.53 19.42 14.78
CA LYS A 165 17.92 19.93 14.65
C LYS A 165 18.29 20.83 15.82
N GLU A 166 19.37 20.46 16.51
CA GLU A 166 20.21 21.38 17.27
C GLU A 166 21.07 22.23 16.30
N GLY A 167 21.26 23.51 16.62
CA GLY A 167 21.93 24.50 15.77
C GLY A 167 23.46 24.44 15.77
N TRP A 168 24.10 25.22 14.89
CA TRP A 168 25.56 25.35 14.80
C TRP A 168 26.09 26.43 15.77
N GLU A 169 27.03 26.06 16.64
CA GLU A 169 27.81 26.98 17.47
C GLU A 169 29.23 27.13 16.91
N GLY A 170 29.48 28.19 16.14
CA GLY A 170 30.83 28.52 15.67
C GLY A 170 30.95 29.94 15.12
N LYS A 171 32.16 30.41 14.86
CA LYS A 171 32.45 31.73 14.26
C LYS A 171 33.06 31.56 12.87
N GLY A 172 32.48 32.20 11.86
CA GLY A 172 32.94 32.16 10.47
C GLY A 172 31.77 32.06 9.51
N HIS A 173 31.25 33.20 9.08
CA HIS A 173 29.99 33.30 8.35
C HIS A 173 30.23 33.95 6.98
N PRO A 174 29.93 33.29 5.84
CA PRO A 174 30.05 33.89 4.50
C PRO A 174 29.05 35.05 4.29
N PRO A 175 29.38 36.10 3.52
CA PRO A 175 28.48 37.22 3.26
C PRO A 175 27.15 36.73 2.63
N GLY A 176 26.01 37.11 3.22
CA GLY A 176 24.66 36.80 2.71
C GLY A 176 23.86 35.74 3.48
N TRP A 177 24.41 35.18 4.54
CA TRP A 177 23.67 34.33 5.47
C TRP A 177 23.20 35.19 6.67
N GLU A 178 22.20 34.78 7.44
CA GLU A 178 21.84 35.46 8.70
C GLU A 178 21.95 34.46 9.86
N LYS A 179 22.47 34.92 11.00
CA LYS A 179 22.49 34.13 12.23
C LYS A 179 21.04 33.95 12.69
N GLY A 180 20.53 32.74 12.49
CA GLY A 180 19.21 32.34 12.96
C GLY A 180 18.06 33.00 12.20
N LYS A 181 17.83 32.54 10.97
CA LYS A 181 16.51 32.16 10.40
C LYS A 181 16.73 31.83 8.93
N LYS A 182 17.01 30.56 8.63
CA LYS A 182 16.84 30.07 7.26
C LYS A 182 15.35 30.14 6.93
N LYS A 183 14.99 30.96 5.95
CA LYS A 183 13.76 30.78 5.17
C LYS A 183 13.98 29.57 4.25
N GLY A 184 14.18 28.40 4.86
CA GLY A 184 14.15 27.11 4.20
C GLY A 184 12.69 26.66 4.08
N TRP A 185 12.40 25.87 3.05
CA TRP A 185 11.10 25.23 2.84
C TRP A 185 10.49 24.74 4.17
N PRO A 186 9.18 24.95 4.39
CA PRO A 186 8.54 24.47 5.61
C PRO A 186 8.80 22.98 5.77
N GLU A 187 9.01 22.56 7.02
CA GLU A 187 9.27 21.19 7.44
C GLU A 187 8.11 20.28 6.99
N GLY A 188 8.24 19.76 5.78
CA GLY A 188 7.21 19.10 5.02
C GLY A 188 7.87 18.01 4.21
N VAL A 189 7.23 16.84 4.20
CA VAL A 189 7.61 15.69 3.37
C VAL A 189 7.99 16.19 1.98
N ILE A 190 9.24 15.98 1.54
CA ILE A 190 9.56 16.17 0.12
C ILE A 190 8.77 15.08 -0.59
N PRO A 191 7.94 15.41 -1.61
CA PRO A 191 7.28 14.38 -2.37
C PRO A 191 8.35 13.48 -2.97
N GLU A 192 8.28 12.19 -2.66
CA GLU A 192 9.24 11.21 -3.17
C GLU A 192 8.57 10.40 -4.26
N THR A 193 9.16 10.46 -5.44
CA THR A 193 8.79 9.63 -6.57
C THR A 193 9.77 8.47 -6.68
N TYR A 194 9.22 7.27 -6.82
CA TYR A 194 9.96 6.07 -7.18
C TYR A 194 9.56 5.63 -8.58
N LEU A 195 10.55 5.38 -9.42
CA LEU A 195 10.38 4.67 -10.68
C LEU A 195 10.82 3.22 -10.45
N ILE A 196 9.92 2.27 -10.74
CA ILE A 196 10.19 0.84 -10.67
C ILE A 196 10.06 0.25 -12.07
N SER A 197 11.13 -0.32 -12.61
CA SER A 197 11.09 -1.03 -13.90
C SER A 197 11.26 -2.53 -13.71
N TYR A 198 10.59 -3.28 -14.59
CA TYR A 198 10.56 -4.74 -14.57
C TYR A 198 11.04 -5.28 -15.91
N SER A 199 11.79 -6.38 -15.89
CA SER A 199 12.24 -7.08 -17.10
C SER A 199 11.96 -8.56 -16.99
N TYR A 200 11.59 -9.17 -18.11
CA TYR A 200 11.19 -10.57 -18.20
C TYR A 200 12.08 -11.32 -19.19
N ASP A 201 12.23 -12.62 -18.99
CA ASP A 201 12.77 -13.52 -20.02
C ASP A 201 11.68 -13.92 -21.03
N ASP A 202 12.07 -14.68 -22.06
CA ASP A 202 11.18 -15.15 -23.13
C ASP A 202 10.09 -16.12 -22.64
N ASN A 203 10.30 -16.76 -21.48
CA ASN A 203 9.29 -17.61 -20.84
C ASN A 203 8.31 -16.79 -19.98
N GLY A 204 8.53 -15.48 -19.88
CA GLY A 204 7.71 -14.56 -19.12
C GLY A 204 8.03 -14.48 -17.64
N ASN A 205 9.17 -15.00 -17.19
CA ASN A 205 9.59 -14.88 -15.80
C ASN A 205 10.21 -13.52 -15.54
N LEU A 206 9.87 -12.91 -14.40
CA LEU A 206 10.52 -11.68 -13.95
C LEU A 206 11.99 -11.98 -13.67
N ILE A 207 12.92 -11.35 -14.39
CA ILE A 207 14.37 -11.52 -14.19
C ILE A 207 15.01 -10.34 -13.48
N LYS A 208 14.36 -9.17 -13.50
CA LYS A 208 14.89 -7.94 -12.90
C LYS A 208 13.79 -7.00 -12.46
N GLU A 209 13.94 -6.45 -11.26
CA GLU A 209 13.22 -5.28 -10.75
C GLU A 209 14.25 -4.20 -10.40
N GLU A 210 14.05 -2.96 -10.86
CA GLU A 210 14.89 -1.81 -10.51
C GLU A 210 14.03 -0.69 -9.95
N LYS A 211 14.22 -0.37 -8.68
CA LYS A 211 13.56 0.75 -8.00
C LYS A 211 14.53 1.89 -7.80
N THR A 212 14.23 3.05 -8.37
CA THR A 212 15.04 4.27 -8.28
C THR A 212 14.25 5.38 -7.60
N SER A 213 14.81 5.98 -6.54
CA SER A 213 14.29 7.22 -5.94
C SER A 213 14.70 8.41 -6.81
N GLU A 214 13.75 9.18 -7.33
CA GLU A 214 14.07 10.38 -8.12
C GLU A 214 14.74 11.47 -7.28
N ALA A 215 14.46 11.51 -5.99
CA ALA A 215 15.02 12.51 -5.08
C ALA A 215 16.51 12.28 -4.78
N THR A 216 16.93 11.02 -4.70
CA THR A 216 18.28 10.64 -4.26
C THR A 216 19.11 9.92 -5.33
N ASN A 217 18.48 9.49 -6.43
CA ASN A 217 19.02 8.52 -7.39
C ASN A 217 19.50 7.21 -6.74
N LEU A 218 19.03 6.92 -5.52
CA LEU A 218 19.28 5.66 -4.86
C LEU A 218 18.52 4.57 -5.61
N LYS A 219 19.25 3.56 -6.05
CA LYS A 219 18.75 2.48 -6.87
C LYS A 219 18.89 1.15 -6.15
N PHE A 220 17.80 0.41 -6.08
CA PHE A 220 17.74 -0.96 -5.62
C PHE A 220 17.47 -1.84 -6.82
N THR A 221 18.35 -2.81 -7.08
CA THR A 221 18.18 -3.77 -8.17
C THR A 221 18.01 -5.16 -7.58
N THR A 222 16.88 -5.79 -7.85
CA THR A 222 16.64 -7.20 -7.52
C THR A 222 16.67 -8.03 -8.80
N THR A 223 17.46 -9.08 -8.81
CA THR A 223 17.57 -10.03 -9.93
C THR A 223 17.07 -11.40 -9.51
N PHE A 224 16.41 -12.08 -10.44
CA PHE A 224 15.80 -13.38 -10.25
C PHE A 224 16.38 -14.34 -11.30
N ASN A 225 16.83 -15.51 -10.87
CA ASN A 225 17.45 -16.50 -11.75
C ASN A 225 16.68 -17.82 -11.64
N TYR A 226 16.49 -18.46 -12.78
CA TYR A 226 15.70 -19.68 -12.92
C TYR A 226 16.56 -20.82 -13.46
N ASN A 227 16.24 -22.05 -13.10
CA ASN A 227 16.81 -23.22 -13.77
C ASN A 227 16.07 -23.53 -15.09
N PHE A 228 16.52 -24.57 -15.80
CA PHE A 228 15.91 -24.98 -17.08
C PHE A 228 14.47 -25.52 -16.95
N GLU A 229 14.03 -25.90 -15.75
CA GLU A 229 12.65 -26.33 -15.47
C GLU A 229 11.74 -25.16 -15.09
N ASN A 230 12.23 -23.93 -15.29
CA ASN A 230 11.55 -22.71 -14.93
C ASN A 230 11.27 -22.53 -13.42
N ARG A 231 12.15 -23.05 -12.57
CA ARG A 231 12.06 -22.90 -11.11
C ARG A 231 13.02 -21.82 -10.64
N LEU A 232 12.55 -20.91 -9.80
CA LEU A 232 13.38 -19.87 -9.18
C LEU A 232 14.46 -20.51 -8.31
N ILE A 233 15.72 -20.22 -8.60
CA ILE A 233 16.88 -20.77 -7.87
C ILE A 233 17.68 -19.71 -7.12
N LYS A 234 17.54 -18.43 -7.47
CA LYS A 234 18.27 -17.35 -6.80
C LYS A 234 17.56 -16.02 -6.92
N VAL A 235 17.51 -15.29 -5.81
CA VAL A 235 17.13 -13.88 -5.74
C VAL A 235 18.30 -13.11 -5.13
N ALA A 236 18.69 -12.00 -5.76
CA ALA A 236 19.77 -11.15 -5.25
C ALA A 236 19.38 -9.69 -5.36
N THR A 237 19.51 -8.94 -4.27
CA THR A 237 19.25 -7.50 -4.21
C THR A 237 20.56 -6.75 -3.99
N THR A 238 20.82 -5.76 -4.82
CA THR A 238 21.95 -4.84 -4.67
C THR A 238 21.44 -3.42 -4.52
N THR A 239 22.14 -2.63 -3.70
CA THR A 239 21.88 -1.20 -3.52
C THR A 239 23.05 -0.43 -4.09
N GLY A 240 22.77 0.57 -4.93
CA GLY A 240 23.77 1.46 -5.49
C GLY A 240 23.24 2.89 -5.64
N ILE A 241 24.15 3.86 -5.68
CA ILE A 241 23.81 5.23 -6.07
C ILE A 241 24.33 5.39 -7.50
N GLU A 242 23.43 5.60 -8.46
CA GLU A 242 23.87 6.01 -9.80
C GLU A 242 24.29 7.49 -9.72
N CYS A 243 25.59 7.74 -9.89
CA CYS A 243 26.13 9.09 -9.92
C CYS A 243 25.77 9.75 -11.26
N MET A 244 24.51 10.16 -11.40
CA MET A 244 24.10 11.09 -12.45
C MET A 244 24.44 12.49 -11.95
N ILE A 245 25.39 13.16 -12.61
CA ILE A 245 25.63 14.58 -12.40
C ILE A 245 24.29 15.28 -12.63
N PRO A 246 23.68 15.94 -11.63
CA PRO A 246 22.43 16.65 -11.87
C PRO A 246 22.72 17.72 -12.91
N ILE A 247 22.09 17.60 -14.09
CA ILE A 247 22.01 18.69 -15.05
C ILE A 247 21.10 19.73 -14.39
N TRP A 248 21.68 20.53 -13.50
CA TRP A 248 21.12 21.83 -13.20
C TRP A 248 21.01 22.52 -14.55
N LYS A 249 19.78 22.69 -15.05
CA LYS A 249 19.50 23.67 -16.10
C LYS A 249 19.87 25.03 -15.53
N PHE A 250 21.16 25.37 -15.63
CA PHE A 250 21.62 26.74 -15.57
C PHE A 250 20.84 27.46 -16.68
N HIS A 251 19.81 28.20 -16.28
CA HIS A 251 19.32 29.26 -17.13
C HIS A 251 20.50 30.24 -17.25
N PRO A 252 21.08 30.45 -18.44
CA PRO A 252 22.10 31.48 -18.57
C PRO A 252 21.43 32.80 -18.20
N ALA A 253 21.97 33.46 -17.18
CA ALA A 253 21.58 34.81 -16.83
C ALA A 253 21.73 35.68 -18.08
N ILE A 254 20.64 36.31 -18.50
CA ILE A 254 20.66 37.33 -19.55
C ILE A 254 21.50 38.49 -19.01
N PRO A 255 22.63 38.87 -19.64
CA PRO A 255 23.40 40.01 -19.16
C PRO A 255 22.58 41.30 -19.31
N PRO A 256 22.68 42.25 -18.36
CA PRO A 256 21.98 43.52 -18.46
C PRO A 256 22.46 44.29 -19.69
N ARG A 257 21.50 44.86 -20.42
CA ARG A 257 21.73 45.71 -21.59
C ARG A 257 22.42 47.01 -21.12
N PRO A 258 23.52 47.44 -21.75
CA PRO A 258 24.18 48.68 -21.36
C PRO A 258 23.30 49.90 -21.71
N SER A 259 23.24 50.84 -20.78
CA SER A 259 22.78 52.23 -20.98
C SER A 259 23.92 53.17 -20.71
#